data_AF-H3GWC3-F1
#
_entry.id   AF-H3GWC3-F1
#
_cell.length_a   1.000
_cell.length_b   1.000
_cell.length_c   1.000
_cell.angle_alpha   90.00
_cell.angle_beta   90.00
_cell.angle_gamma   90.00
#
_symmetry.space_group_name_H-M   'P 1'
#
loop_
_entity.id
_entity.type
_entity.pdbx_description
1 polymer ?
#
loop_
_entity_poly.entity_id
_entity_poly.type
_entity_poly.pdbx_seq_one_letter_code
_entity_poly.pdbx_strand_id
1 'polypeptide(L)'
;MAPPGAAPPRVEELLLSGADVNVLNHTTLSLWHFRQLALAMLPFSDPEEDSKTPEMPETTSNRPIELGEGMSVAAVLYEQPVDVFGLEKPQEGTSNGTKRPVLHLTTTIQGQLTPDTRVAAVFKRYRCVLCLDASPSILSIDPSSGRLFLDLLYESVELFIWSLLRPMEVGAVAFTPEIHVSVLVQGALVESLCVLMQGYIVTPSNAAGFLQLIKERFQLIENDWASQAQERGQWGYLGNATPASLDWILQNAVFALNSLPADCAPMMVLVTDGVMDVRDAYSYDNLLMQLVRHDIQCHFLRIGGGGEDELNATFGFVPDTHLLRFVAEYTGGTVFDYAAIHEACYGTTSASSNTVKKMMGLQDACFLRKSSVHANSAPVVKLNEMDSTSFDGRTLLPLRPYLPMQL
;
A
#
# COMPACT_ATOMS: atom_id res chain seq x y z
N MET A 1 16.62 34.12 -11.99
CA MET A 1 16.55 34.05 -13.46
C MET A 1 17.62 33.06 -13.90
N ALA A 2 17.22 31.85 -14.31
CA ALA A 2 18.17 30.79 -14.69
C ALA A 2 18.93 31.19 -15.97
N PRO A 3 20.20 30.76 -16.15
CA PRO A 3 20.95 31.07 -17.36
C PRO A 3 20.26 30.45 -18.60
N PRO A 4 20.20 31.17 -19.73
CA PRO A 4 19.61 30.65 -20.96
C PRO A 4 20.50 29.53 -21.51
N GLY A 5 19.95 28.31 -21.61
CA GLY A 5 20.60 27.18 -22.29
C GLY A 5 20.88 25.93 -21.44
N ALA A 6 20.53 25.90 -20.14
CA ALA A 6 20.60 24.66 -19.36
C ALA A 6 19.34 23.80 -19.58
N ALA A 7 19.51 22.51 -19.89
CA ALA A 7 18.40 21.56 -19.94
C ALA A 7 17.68 21.51 -18.58
N PRO A 8 16.35 21.34 -18.54
CA PRO A 8 15.61 21.28 -17.29
C PRO A 8 16.12 20.14 -16.41
N PRO A 9 16.21 20.33 -15.08
CA PRO A 9 16.70 19.29 -14.18
C PRO A 9 15.77 18.08 -14.20
N ARG A 10 16.37 16.89 -14.25
CA ARG A 10 15.63 15.62 -14.22
C ARG A 10 15.14 15.32 -12.82
N VAL A 11 13.88 14.96 -12.71
CA VAL A 11 13.26 14.58 -11.44
C VAL A 11 13.46 13.08 -11.23
N GLU A 12 14.08 12.69 -10.11
CA GLU A 12 14.27 11.29 -9.74
C GLU A 12 13.05 10.77 -8.97
N GLU A 13 12.60 11.52 -7.96
CA GLU A 13 11.45 11.18 -7.13
C GLU A 13 10.57 12.40 -6.90
N LEU A 14 9.26 12.21 -7.07
CA LEU A 14 8.24 13.22 -6.85
C LEU A 14 7.18 12.67 -5.89
N LEU A 15 7.07 13.31 -4.73
CA LEU A 15 6.02 13.05 -3.76
C LEU A 15 4.97 14.16 -3.84
N LEU A 16 3.75 13.77 -4.12
CA LEU A 16 2.58 14.64 -4.09
C LEU A 16 1.84 14.49 -2.77
N SER A 17 1.19 15.55 -2.31
CA SER A 17 0.23 15.52 -1.20
C SER A 17 -1.17 15.77 -1.76
N GLY A 18 -2.07 14.82 -1.45
CA GLY A 18 -3.50 14.94 -1.70
C GLY A 18 -4.26 15.25 -0.42
N ALA A 19 -5.24 16.14 -0.50
CA ALA A 19 -6.15 16.42 0.61
C ALA A 19 -7.29 15.38 0.71
N ASP A 20 -7.76 14.88 -0.44
CA ASP A 20 -8.88 13.94 -0.57
C ASP A 20 -8.51 12.85 -1.59
N VAL A 21 -8.67 11.58 -1.21
CA VAL A 21 -8.43 10.43 -2.08
C VAL A 21 -9.40 10.37 -3.27
N ASN A 22 -10.59 10.96 -3.14
CA ASN A 22 -11.57 11.00 -4.23
C ASN A 22 -11.09 11.89 -5.39
N VAL A 23 -10.21 12.85 -5.10
CA VAL A 23 -9.60 13.73 -6.10
C VAL A 23 -8.29 13.14 -6.64
N LEU A 24 -7.46 12.62 -5.74
CA LEU A 24 -6.19 11.97 -6.06
C LEU A 24 -6.22 10.51 -5.63
N ASN A 25 -6.55 9.62 -6.56
CA ASN A 25 -6.46 8.16 -6.41
C ASN A 25 -5.34 7.58 -7.28
N HIS A 26 -5.02 6.30 -7.11
CA HIS A 26 -4.00 5.59 -7.88
C HIS A 26 -4.16 5.74 -9.42
N THR A 27 -5.38 5.65 -9.94
CA THR A 27 -5.63 5.78 -11.40
C THR A 27 -5.38 7.20 -11.91
N THR A 28 -5.88 8.21 -11.20
CA THR A 28 -5.68 9.63 -11.56
C THR A 28 -4.22 10.05 -11.43
N LEU A 29 -3.51 9.56 -10.40
CA LEU A 29 -2.07 9.74 -10.23
C LEU A 29 -1.30 9.14 -11.41
N SER A 30 -1.61 7.90 -11.77
CA SER A 30 -0.95 7.20 -12.88
C SER A 30 -1.27 7.84 -14.22
N LEU A 31 -2.53 8.22 -14.47
CA LEU A 31 -2.93 8.91 -15.69
C LEU A 31 -2.23 10.28 -15.80
N TRP A 32 -2.17 11.04 -14.70
CA TRP A 32 -1.45 12.31 -14.66
C TRP A 32 0.03 12.10 -14.96
N HIS A 33 0.68 11.13 -14.31
CA HIS A 33 2.10 10.82 -14.55
C HIS A 33 2.35 10.43 -16.01
N PHE A 34 1.53 9.56 -16.59
CA PHE A 34 1.61 9.17 -18.01
C PHE A 34 1.44 10.38 -18.94
N ARG A 35 0.48 11.26 -18.64
CA ARG A 35 0.24 12.47 -19.44
C ARG A 35 1.46 13.38 -19.45
N GLN A 36 2.14 13.56 -18.32
CA GLN A 36 3.36 14.36 -18.26
C GLN A 36 4.48 13.77 -19.11
N LEU A 37 4.65 12.44 -19.10
CA LEU A 37 5.62 11.76 -19.97
C LEU A 37 5.26 11.89 -21.46
N ALA A 38 3.98 11.76 -21.80
CA ALA A 38 3.51 11.91 -23.18
C ALA A 38 3.74 13.33 -23.71
N LEU A 39 3.48 14.36 -22.89
CA LEU A 39 3.75 15.75 -23.24
C LEU A 39 5.23 16.04 -23.49
N ALA A 40 6.14 15.33 -22.82
CA ALA A 40 7.57 15.43 -23.05
C ALA A 40 8.04 14.75 -24.35
N MET A 41 7.25 13.83 -24.91
CA MET A 41 7.57 13.10 -26.15
C MET A 41 6.96 13.71 -27.42
N LEU A 42 5.96 14.58 -27.31
CA LEU A 42 5.30 15.18 -28.47
C LEU A 42 6.13 16.34 -29.05
N PRO A 43 6.52 16.31 -30.35
CA PRO A 43 7.09 17.47 -31.02
C PRO A 43 6.01 18.55 -31.15
N PHE A 44 6.43 19.80 -30.94
CA PHE A 44 5.55 20.97 -30.97
C PHE A 44 4.92 21.13 -32.37
N SER A 45 3.59 21.19 -32.45
CA SER A 45 2.89 21.75 -33.61
C SER A 45 2.20 23.02 -33.14
N ASP A 46 2.74 24.17 -33.52
CA ASP A 46 2.03 25.43 -33.34
C ASP A 46 0.69 25.38 -34.08
N PRO A 47 -0.41 25.86 -33.47
CA PRO A 47 -1.61 26.16 -34.24
C PRO A 47 -1.28 27.31 -35.21
N GLU A 48 -1.61 27.11 -36.48
CA GLU A 48 -1.35 28.00 -37.62
C GLU A 48 -1.53 29.50 -37.28
N GLU A 49 -0.43 30.24 -37.22
CA GLU A 49 -0.42 31.68 -37.52
C GLU A 49 0.41 31.92 -38.78
N ASP A 50 -0.30 32.27 -39.84
CA ASP A 50 0.23 32.87 -41.05
C ASP A 50 0.98 34.18 -40.70
N SER A 51 2.31 34.16 -40.57
CA SER A 51 3.15 35.25 -41.09
C SER A 51 4.66 34.93 -41.06
N LYS A 52 5.30 35.28 -42.18
CA LYS A 52 6.68 35.07 -42.58
C LYS A 52 7.73 35.67 -41.63
N THR A 53 8.66 34.84 -41.14
CA THR A 53 10.14 35.03 -41.18
C THR A 53 10.83 33.74 -40.67
N PRO A 54 11.94 33.26 -41.28
CA PRO A 54 12.63 32.07 -40.81
C PRO A 54 13.67 32.45 -39.74
N GLU A 55 13.25 32.46 -38.47
CA GLU A 55 14.19 32.38 -37.35
C GLU A 55 14.35 30.92 -36.92
N MET A 56 15.59 30.55 -36.56
CA MET A 56 16.00 29.20 -36.17
C MET A 56 15.14 28.68 -35.01
N PRO A 57 14.90 27.35 -34.91
CA PRO A 57 14.11 26.79 -33.82
C PRO A 57 14.86 26.95 -32.49
N GLU A 58 14.41 27.89 -31.67
CA GLU A 58 14.88 28.04 -30.30
C GLU A 58 14.45 26.82 -29.46
N THR A 59 15.44 25.96 -29.22
CA THR A 59 15.65 25.14 -28.01
C THR A 59 14.46 24.86 -27.08
N THR A 60 13.93 23.63 -27.17
CA THR A 60 13.42 22.79 -26.07
C THR A 60 12.95 23.49 -24.77
N SER A 61 11.66 23.85 -24.79
CA SER A 61 10.67 23.89 -23.70
C SER A 61 11.13 23.82 -22.22
N ASN A 62 11.22 24.97 -21.55
CA ASN A 62 11.09 25.10 -20.10
C ASN A 62 9.61 25.15 -19.68
N ARG A 63 8.83 24.09 -19.91
CA ARG A 63 7.43 24.03 -19.41
C ARG A 63 7.43 23.60 -17.94
N PRO A 64 6.84 24.37 -17.02
CA PRO A 64 6.61 23.89 -15.66
C PRO A 64 5.63 22.72 -15.69
N ILE A 65 5.86 21.72 -14.84
CA ILE A 65 4.94 20.60 -14.63
C ILE A 65 3.73 21.14 -13.88
N GLU A 66 2.57 21.13 -14.53
CA GLU A 66 1.30 21.55 -13.93
C GLU A 66 0.66 20.40 -13.16
N LEU A 67 0.38 20.64 -11.88
CA LEU A 67 -0.34 19.70 -11.03
C LEU A 67 -1.85 19.77 -11.31
N GLY A 68 -2.51 18.61 -11.23
CA GLY A 68 -3.97 18.54 -11.32
C GLY A 68 -4.67 19.16 -10.11
N GLU A 69 -5.99 19.35 -10.21
CA GLU A 69 -6.81 19.82 -9.09
C GLU A 69 -6.61 18.92 -7.85
N GLY A 70 -6.50 19.51 -6.66
CA GLY A 70 -6.31 18.80 -5.39
C GLY A 70 -4.93 18.16 -5.17
N MET A 71 -4.00 18.31 -6.12
CA MET A 71 -2.62 17.85 -5.99
C MET A 71 -1.70 19.00 -5.54
N SER A 72 -0.78 18.71 -4.64
CA SER A 72 0.26 19.64 -4.22
C SER A 72 1.60 18.92 -4.11
N VAL A 73 2.71 19.65 -4.23
CA VAL A 73 4.04 19.05 -4.04
C VAL A 73 4.28 18.82 -2.55
N ALA A 74 4.59 17.59 -2.15
CA ALA A 74 5.07 17.27 -0.82
C ALA A 74 6.61 17.35 -0.76
N ALA A 75 7.28 16.77 -1.75
CA ALA A 75 8.74 16.78 -1.85
C ALA A 75 9.20 16.40 -3.26
N VAL A 76 10.40 16.85 -3.66
CA VAL A 76 11.00 16.56 -4.98
C VAL A 76 12.49 16.26 -4.81
N LEU A 77 12.98 15.26 -5.52
CA LEU A 77 14.40 14.95 -5.70
C LEU A 77 14.79 15.09 -7.16
N TYR A 78 15.95 15.70 -7.40
CA TYR A 78 16.53 15.83 -8.74
C TYR A 78 17.79 14.97 -8.84
N GLU A 79 18.04 14.38 -10.02
CA GLU A 79 19.20 13.49 -10.28
C GLU A 79 20.57 14.18 -10.13
N GLN A 80 20.60 15.51 -10.22
CA GLN A 80 21.79 16.33 -9.92
C GLN A 80 21.43 17.35 -8.84
N PRO A 81 22.32 17.61 -7.86
CA PRO A 81 22.10 18.67 -6.91
C PRO A 81 22.07 20.00 -7.68
N VAL A 82 20.89 20.55 -7.87
CA VAL A 82 20.74 21.93 -8.30
C VAL A 82 21.34 22.77 -7.17
N ASP A 83 22.49 23.40 -7.41
CA ASP A 83 22.92 24.54 -6.60
C ASP A 83 21.76 25.53 -6.63
N VAL A 84 21.08 25.65 -5.48
CA VAL A 84 19.96 26.56 -5.27
C VAL A 84 20.51 27.98 -5.38
N PHE A 85 20.64 28.48 -6.61
CA PHE A 85 20.94 29.87 -6.87
C PHE A 85 19.67 30.69 -6.56
N GLY A 86 19.65 31.21 -5.33
CA GLY A 86 18.89 32.39 -4.96
C GLY A 86 17.51 32.16 -4.37
N LEU A 87 17.45 31.56 -3.17
CA LEU A 87 16.57 32.14 -2.15
C LEU A 87 17.39 33.16 -1.37
N GLU A 88 16.88 34.39 -1.33
CA GLU A 88 17.45 35.50 -0.58
C GLU A 88 17.76 35.07 0.86
N LYS A 89 18.99 35.35 1.31
CA LYS A 89 19.33 35.29 2.73
C LYS A 89 18.30 36.13 3.50
N PRO A 90 17.66 35.60 4.56
CA PRO A 90 16.89 36.45 5.45
C PRO A 90 17.87 37.46 6.07
N GLN A 91 17.61 38.74 5.87
CA GLN A 91 18.25 39.78 6.66
C GLN A 91 18.00 39.48 8.14
N GLU A 92 19.06 39.50 8.94
CA GLU A 92 18.99 39.47 10.40
C GLU A 92 18.16 40.66 10.88
N GLY A 93 16.89 40.40 11.16
CA GLY A 93 15.96 41.30 11.82
C GLY A 93 15.40 40.59 13.05
N THR A 94 15.83 41.06 14.22
CA THR A 94 15.51 40.55 15.54
C THR A 94 13.99 40.55 15.81
N SER A 95 13.37 39.39 16.04
CA SER A 95 12.28 39.19 17.03
C SER A 95 11.73 37.76 17.01
N ASN A 96 11.60 37.19 18.21
CA ASN A 96 11.22 35.81 18.49
C ASN A 96 9.80 35.45 18.00
N GLY A 97 9.69 34.36 17.24
CA GLY A 97 8.42 33.70 16.92
C GLY A 97 8.65 32.36 16.24
N THR A 98 8.48 31.27 16.99
CA THR A 98 8.64 29.87 16.57
C THR A 98 7.69 29.53 15.41
N LYS A 99 8.14 29.67 14.16
CA LYS A 99 7.38 29.22 12.97
C LYS A 99 7.86 27.83 12.58
N ARG A 100 6.99 26.82 12.79
CA ARG A 100 7.14 25.46 12.27
C ARG A 100 7.19 25.50 10.73
N PRO A 101 8.07 24.73 10.06
CA PRO A 101 8.01 24.61 8.60
C PRO A 101 6.72 23.91 8.21
N VAL A 102 5.93 24.57 7.36
CA VAL A 102 4.69 24.07 6.78
C VAL A 102 5.03 23.44 5.43
N LEU A 103 4.39 22.32 5.06
CA LEU A 103 4.49 21.74 3.71
C LEU A 103 4.28 22.85 2.67
N HIS A 104 5.29 23.10 1.83
CA HIS A 104 5.21 24.11 0.78
C HIS A 104 4.31 23.59 -0.36
N LEU A 105 3.02 23.96 -0.33
CA LEU A 105 2.09 23.70 -1.42
C LEU A 105 2.42 24.58 -2.64
N THR A 106 3.41 24.19 -3.44
CA THR A 106 3.54 24.71 -4.81
C THR A 106 2.66 23.88 -5.75
N THR A 107 2.04 24.53 -6.73
CA THR A 107 1.20 23.90 -7.77
C THR A 107 1.95 23.67 -9.07
N THR A 108 3.20 24.11 -9.14
CA THR A 108 4.09 23.97 -10.30
C THR A 108 5.46 23.46 -9.86
N ILE A 109 6.04 22.58 -10.67
CA ILE A 109 7.40 22.05 -10.48
C ILE A 109 8.24 22.44 -11.69
N GLN A 110 9.48 22.87 -11.45
CA GLN A 110 10.46 23.11 -12.49
C GLN A 110 11.27 21.84 -12.69
N GLY A 111 11.22 21.23 -13.87
CA GLY A 111 11.98 20.03 -14.17
C GLY A 111 11.31 19.17 -15.24
N GLN A 112 11.97 18.07 -15.59
CA GLN A 112 11.48 17.11 -16.57
C GLN A 112 11.28 15.74 -15.90
N LEU A 113 10.09 15.16 -16.07
CA LEU A 113 9.83 13.77 -15.71
C LEU A 113 10.40 12.85 -16.79
N THR A 114 11.07 11.79 -16.37
CA THR A 114 11.60 10.72 -17.21
C THR A 114 10.85 9.42 -16.90
N PRO A 115 10.95 8.39 -17.76
CA PRO A 115 10.34 7.09 -17.48
C PRO A 115 10.87 6.40 -16.20
N ASP A 116 12.04 6.84 -15.72
CA ASP A 116 12.66 6.38 -14.47
C ASP A 116 12.19 7.18 -13.25
N THR A 117 11.46 8.30 -13.45
CA THR A 117 10.95 9.11 -12.35
C THR A 117 9.92 8.34 -11.53
N ARG A 118 10.15 8.28 -10.22
CA ARG A 118 9.22 7.64 -9.28
C ARG A 118 8.24 8.68 -8.74
N VAL A 119 6.96 8.51 -9.06
CA VAL A 119 5.88 9.38 -8.59
C VAL A 119 5.03 8.66 -7.57
N ALA A 120 4.80 9.28 -6.41
CA ALA A 120 3.90 8.78 -5.39
C ALA A 120 3.10 9.90 -4.72
N ALA A 121 2.01 9.54 -4.04
CA ALA A 121 1.16 10.45 -3.29
C ALA A 121 1.02 10.05 -1.81
N VAL A 122 0.98 11.05 -0.92
CA VAL A 122 0.64 10.94 0.51
C VAL A 122 -0.65 11.68 0.84
N PHE A 123 -1.34 11.22 1.87
CA PHE A 123 -2.58 11.81 2.38
C PHE A 123 -2.44 12.17 3.85
N LYS A 124 -3.33 13.03 4.37
CA LYS A 124 -3.36 13.35 5.80
C LYS A 124 -4.20 12.37 6.61
N ARG A 125 -5.15 11.68 5.97
CA ARG A 125 -6.14 10.83 6.63
C ARG A 125 -6.23 9.48 5.91
N TYR A 126 -6.16 8.40 6.69
CA TYR A 126 -6.23 7.03 6.23
C TYR A 126 -7.32 6.30 7.00
N ARG A 127 -7.96 5.35 6.33
CA ARG A 127 -8.90 4.43 6.95
C ARG A 127 -8.41 3.00 6.74
N CYS A 128 -8.30 2.26 7.82
CA CYS A 128 -7.71 0.94 7.88
C CYS A 128 -8.74 -0.03 8.43
N VAL A 129 -8.95 -1.15 7.75
CA VAL A 129 -9.65 -2.30 8.33
C VAL A 129 -8.63 -3.40 8.60
N LEU A 130 -8.47 -3.77 9.86
CA LEU A 130 -7.63 -4.88 10.31
C LEU A 130 -8.52 -6.12 10.46
N CYS A 131 -8.30 -7.13 9.62
CA CYS A 131 -9.01 -8.40 9.65
C CYS A 131 -8.14 -9.46 10.32
N LEU A 132 -8.54 -9.89 11.52
CA LEU A 132 -7.86 -10.92 12.29
C LEU A 132 -8.46 -12.28 11.93
N ASP A 133 -7.61 -13.20 11.47
CA ASP A 133 -8.01 -14.56 11.17
C ASP A 133 -8.32 -15.35 12.45
N ALA A 134 -9.47 -16.02 12.42
CA ALA A 134 -10.01 -16.87 13.48
C ALA A 134 -10.34 -18.26 12.94
N SER A 135 -9.58 -18.74 11.96
CA SER A 135 -9.66 -20.10 11.45
C SER A 135 -9.01 -21.11 12.42
N PRO A 136 -9.32 -22.41 12.29
CA PRO A 136 -8.69 -23.46 13.09
C PRO A 136 -7.15 -23.50 12.99
N SER A 137 -6.56 -23.05 11.88
CA SER A 137 -5.10 -23.09 11.70
C SER A 137 -4.39 -22.09 12.61
N ILE A 138 -5.00 -20.95 12.90
CA ILE A 138 -4.52 -19.96 13.88
C ILE A 138 -4.49 -20.51 15.32
N LEU A 139 -5.29 -21.53 15.64
CA LEU A 139 -5.26 -22.23 16.93
C LEU A 139 -4.22 -23.36 16.98
N SER A 140 -3.46 -23.57 15.90
CA SER A 140 -2.40 -24.58 15.86
C SER A 140 -1.06 -24.01 16.35
N ILE A 141 -0.16 -24.93 16.71
CA ILE A 141 1.18 -24.60 17.17
C ILE A 141 2.09 -24.48 15.95
N ASP A 142 2.83 -23.37 15.88
CA ASP A 142 3.92 -23.18 14.96
C ASP A 142 5.05 -24.17 15.26
N PRO A 143 5.38 -25.12 14.37
CA PRO A 143 6.35 -26.16 14.65
C PRO A 143 7.78 -25.62 14.75
N SER A 144 8.09 -24.47 14.13
CA SER A 144 9.43 -23.89 14.16
C SER A 144 9.69 -23.12 15.47
N SER A 145 8.74 -22.31 15.93
CA SER A 145 8.88 -21.55 17.18
C SER A 145 8.36 -22.27 18.42
N GLY A 146 7.51 -23.28 18.26
CA GLY A 146 6.78 -23.94 19.36
C GLY A 146 5.70 -23.07 20.01
N ARG A 147 5.35 -21.93 19.40
CA ARG A 147 4.34 -20.98 19.91
C ARG A 147 3.01 -21.17 19.20
N LEU A 148 1.92 -20.73 19.84
CA LEU A 148 0.60 -20.71 19.22
C LEU A 148 0.56 -19.65 18.12
N PHE A 149 -0.01 -19.94 16.94
CA PHE A 149 -0.16 -18.93 15.88
C PHE A 149 -1.02 -17.74 16.34
N LEU A 150 -2.00 -17.97 17.20
CA LEU A 150 -2.77 -16.90 17.83
C LEU A 150 -1.90 -15.93 18.66
N ASP A 151 -0.88 -16.41 19.38
CA ASP A 151 0.04 -15.54 20.11
C ASP A 151 0.87 -14.68 19.14
N LEU A 152 1.32 -15.29 18.05
CA LEU A 152 2.06 -14.61 16.99
C LEU A 152 1.17 -13.60 16.23
N LEU A 153 -0.13 -13.88 16.10
CA LEU A 153 -1.13 -12.94 15.57
C LEU A 153 -1.18 -11.67 16.41
N TYR A 154 -1.34 -11.80 17.74
CA TYR A 154 -1.39 -10.65 18.64
C TYR A 154 -0.11 -9.81 18.59
N GLU A 155 1.04 -10.48 18.63
CA GLU A 155 2.34 -9.83 18.54
C GLU A 155 2.51 -9.10 17.20
N SER A 156 2.11 -9.72 16.09
CA SER A 156 2.18 -9.10 14.77
C SER A 156 1.29 -7.87 14.65
N VAL A 157 0.09 -7.89 15.24
CA VAL A 157 -0.81 -6.73 15.31
C VAL A 157 -0.21 -5.61 16.15
N GLU A 158 0.37 -5.93 17.30
CA GLU A 158 1.05 -4.96 18.16
C GLU A 158 2.21 -4.28 17.44
N LEU A 159 3.12 -5.07 16.85
CA LEU A 159 4.25 -4.54 16.08
C LEU A 159 3.78 -3.73 14.88
N PHE A 160 2.74 -4.17 14.18
CA PHE A 160 2.15 -3.45 13.06
C PHE A 160 1.65 -2.06 13.47
N ILE A 161 0.81 -1.96 14.51
CA ILE A 161 0.28 -0.69 14.99
C ILE A 161 1.39 0.25 15.45
N TRP A 162 2.37 -0.25 16.22
CA TRP A 162 3.50 0.58 16.65
C TRP A 162 4.37 1.04 15.48
N SER A 163 4.58 0.19 14.47
CA SER A 163 5.34 0.55 13.27
C SER A 163 4.65 1.64 12.45
N LEU A 164 3.31 1.60 12.32
CA LEU A 164 2.53 2.66 11.67
C LEU A 164 2.67 4.01 12.39
N LEU A 165 2.80 4.00 13.71
CA LEU A 165 2.87 5.20 14.55
C LEU A 165 4.28 5.75 14.76
N ARG A 166 5.31 5.09 14.23
CA ARG A 166 6.69 5.58 14.36
C ARG A 166 6.85 6.96 13.71
N PRO A 167 7.69 7.84 14.29
CA PRO A 167 8.00 9.13 13.68
C PRO A 167 8.51 8.96 12.25
N MET A 168 7.95 9.75 11.34
CA MET A 168 8.28 9.72 9.92
C MET A 168 8.33 11.14 9.36
N GLU A 169 9.07 11.33 8.26
CA GLU A 169 9.23 12.63 7.60
C GLU A 169 9.00 12.51 6.09
N VAL A 170 8.41 13.56 5.50
CA VAL A 170 8.28 13.76 4.05
C VAL A 170 8.79 15.16 3.74
N GLY A 171 9.78 15.28 2.85
CA GLY A 171 10.37 16.57 2.49
C GLY A 171 11.00 17.32 3.66
N ALA A 172 11.64 16.59 4.60
CA ALA A 172 12.17 17.11 5.86
C ALA A 172 11.13 17.74 6.82
N VAL A 173 9.84 17.49 6.58
CA VAL A 173 8.74 17.88 7.48
C VAL A 173 8.20 16.63 8.17
N ALA A 174 7.94 16.72 9.47
CA ALA A 174 7.29 15.64 10.22
C ALA A 174 5.93 15.31 9.60
N PHE A 175 5.73 14.03 9.28
CA PHE A 175 4.50 13.51 8.71
C PHE A 175 3.78 12.66 9.76
N THR A 176 2.57 13.07 10.13
CA THR A 176 1.76 12.43 11.16
C THR A 176 0.34 12.22 10.62
N PRO A 177 0.06 11.07 9.99
CA PRO A 177 -1.26 10.79 9.43
C PRO A 177 -2.30 10.50 10.53
N GLU A 178 -3.55 10.89 10.29
CA GLU A 178 -4.70 10.46 11.08
C GLU A 178 -5.18 9.11 10.55
N ILE A 179 -5.26 8.09 11.41
CA ILE A 179 -5.59 6.72 11.00
C ILE A 179 -6.86 6.28 11.72
N HIS A 180 -7.95 6.14 10.97
CA HIS A 180 -9.19 5.52 11.43
C HIS A 180 -9.09 4.01 11.28
N VAL A 181 -9.10 3.26 12.38
CA VAL A 181 -8.96 1.81 12.38
C VAL A 181 -10.27 1.15 12.82
N SER A 182 -10.75 0.22 12.01
CA SER A 182 -11.74 -0.79 12.42
C SER A 182 -11.05 -2.14 12.52
N VAL A 183 -11.42 -2.94 13.52
CA VAL A 183 -10.85 -4.27 13.76
C VAL A 183 -11.96 -5.30 13.68
N LEU A 184 -11.79 -6.25 12.78
CA LEU A 184 -12.69 -7.36 12.54
C LEU A 184 -12.02 -8.67 12.95
N VAL A 185 -12.81 -9.63 13.41
CA VAL A 185 -12.40 -11.02 13.52
C VAL A 185 -13.21 -11.81 12.52
N GLN A 186 -12.54 -12.56 11.65
CA GLN A 186 -13.16 -13.31 10.58
C GLN A 186 -12.49 -14.67 10.45
N GLY A 187 -13.28 -15.70 10.16
CA GLY A 187 -12.79 -17.07 10.07
C GLY A 187 -13.90 -18.04 10.40
N ALA A 188 -13.65 -19.33 10.27
CA ALA A 188 -14.71 -20.33 10.40
C ALA A 188 -15.19 -20.59 11.83
N LEU A 189 -14.46 -20.09 12.83
CA LEU A 189 -14.92 -20.11 14.22
C LEU A 189 -15.82 -18.90 14.54
N VAL A 190 -16.07 -18.03 13.56
CA VAL A 190 -16.95 -16.86 13.70
C VAL A 190 -18.06 -16.95 12.65
N GLU A 191 -19.28 -17.24 13.10
CA GLU A 191 -20.44 -17.47 12.22
C GLU A 191 -20.95 -16.20 11.49
N SER A 192 -20.44 -15.00 11.80
CA SER A 192 -20.90 -13.73 11.24
C SER A 192 -19.81 -12.64 11.22
N LEU A 193 -20.16 -11.43 10.74
CA LEU A 193 -19.28 -10.26 10.81
C LEU A 193 -19.03 -9.87 12.28
N CYS A 194 -17.92 -10.32 12.86
CA CYS A 194 -17.51 -9.90 14.20
C CYS A 194 -16.65 -8.64 14.13
N VAL A 195 -17.20 -7.53 14.62
CA VAL A 195 -16.51 -6.24 14.72
C VAL A 195 -16.07 -6.05 16.17
N LEU A 196 -14.77 -6.05 16.44
CA LEU A 196 -14.26 -5.75 17.78
C LEU A 196 -14.31 -4.26 18.08
N MET A 197 -13.94 -3.45 17.07
CA MET A 197 -13.90 -2.00 17.14
C MET A 197 -14.17 -1.39 15.77
N GLN A 198 -14.81 -0.22 15.75
CA GLN A 198 -15.16 0.47 14.52
C GLN A 198 -14.75 1.95 14.60
N GLY A 199 -14.00 2.42 13.61
CA GLY A 199 -13.66 3.83 13.45
C GLY A 199 -12.81 4.45 14.55
N TYR A 200 -12.01 3.65 15.25
CA TYR A 200 -11.13 4.13 16.32
C TYR A 200 -9.96 4.93 15.74
N ILE A 201 -9.74 6.16 16.21
CA ILE A 201 -8.59 6.96 15.77
C ILE A 201 -7.38 6.59 16.62
N VAL A 202 -6.41 5.91 16.00
CA VAL A 202 -5.20 5.44 16.70
C VAL A 202 -4.14 6.54 16.71
N THR A 203 -3.54 6.77 17.88
CA THR A 203 -2.49 7.76 18.13
C THR A 203 -1.42 7.15 19.05
N PRO A 204 -0.20 7.71 19.10
CA PRO A 204 0.85 7.19 19.98
C PRO A 204 0.47 7.18 21.47
N SER A 205 -0.44 8.06 21.90
CA SER A 205 -0.88 8.16 23.30
C SER A 205 -1.97 7.15 23.67
N ASN A 206 -2.78 6.67 22.73
CA ASN A 206 -3.87 5.72 22.99
C ASN A 206 -3.60 4.31 22.46
N ALA A 207 -2.54 4.09 21.68
CA ALA A 207 -2.21 2.82 21.03
C ALA A 207 -2.14 1.65 22.01
N ALA A 208 -1.52 1.82 23.17
CA ALA A 208 -1.44 0.77 24.19
C ALA A 208 -2.83 0.31 24.67
N GLY A 209 -3.74 1.26 24.96
CA GLY A 209 -5.11 0.95 25.37
C GLY A 209 -5.93 0.34 24.23
N PHE A 210 -5.73 0.81 23.00
CA PHE A 210 -6.34 0.24 21.80
C PHE A 210 -5.95 -1.23 21.60
N LEU A 211 -4.64 -1.54 21.67
CA LEU A 211 -4.12 -2.91 21.55
C LEU A 211 -4.60 -3.82 22.68
N GLN A 212 -4.64 -3.30 23.91
CA GLN A 212 -5.19 -4.04 25.05
C GLN A 212 -6.66 -4.39 24.82
N LEU A 213 -7.48 -3.46 24.30
CA LEU A 213 -8.88 -3.73 23.99
C LEU A 213 -9.04 -4.81 22.91
N ILE A 214 -8.20 -4.82 21.86
CA ILE A 214 -8.21 -5.90 20.86
C ILE A 214 -7.95 -7.24 21.54
N LYS A 215 -6.89 -7.31 22.35
CA LYS A 215 -6.47 -8.52 23.04
C LYS A 215 -7.55 -9.04 23.97
N GLU A 216 -8.11 -8.19 24.83
CA GLU A 216 -9.19 -8.57 25.75
C GLU A 216 -10.44 -9.07 25.02
N ARG A 217 -10.84 -8.38 23.94
CA ARG A 217 -12.03 -8.77 23.17
C ARG A 217 -11.84 -10.08 22.41
N PHE A 218 -10.67 -10.31 21.83
CA PHE A 218 -10.39 -11.56 21.14
C PHE A 218 -10.22 -12.72 22.14
N GLN A 219 -9.63 -12.49 23.32
CA GLN A 219 -9.58 -13.49 24.40
C GLN A 219 -10.98 -13.93 24.86
N LEU A 220 -11.97 -13.04 24.88
CA LEU A 220 -13.35 -13.44 25.18
C LEU A 220 -13.90 -14.41 24.13
N ILE A 221 -13.57 -14.19 22.85
CA ILE A 221 -13.95 -15.06 21.74
C ILE A 221 -13.23 -16.43 21.88
N GLU A 222 -11.93 -16.41 22.18
CA GLU A 222 -11.12 -17.61 22.42
C GLU A 222 -11.66 -18.45 23.59
N ASN A 223 -11.99 -17.81 24.71
CA ASN A 223 -12.55 -18.47 25.89
C ASN A 223 -13.93 -19.08 25.60
N ASP A 224 -14.74 -18.42 24.78
CA ASP A 224 -16.04 -18.95 24.34
C ASP A 224 -15.84 -20.21 23.48
N TRP A 225 -14.91 -20.18 22.51
CA TRP A 225 -14.55 -21.36 21.72
C TRP A 225 -14.04 -22.52 22.60
N ALA A 226 -13.17 -22.23 23.58
CA ALA A 226 -12.64 -23.23 24.51
C ALA A 226 -13.77 -23.88 25.35
N SER A 227 -14.70 -23.07 25.85
CA SER A 227 -15.85 -23.54 26.62
C SER A 227 -16.76 -24.43 25.77
N GLN A 228 -17.07 -24.00 24.53
CA GLN A 228 -17.87 -24.78 23.59
C GLN A 228 -17.19 -26.10 23.20
N ALA A 229 -15.86 -26.10 23.01
CA ALA A 229 -15.10 -27.31 22.71
C ALA A 229 -15.12 -28.32 23.87
N GLN A 230 -15.15 -27.84 25.12
CA GLN A 230 -15.26 -28.70 26.30
C GLN A 230 -16.67 -29.32 26.44
N GLU A 231 -17.72 -28.54 26.16
CA GLU A 231 -19.11 -28.99 26.27
C GLU A 231 -19.53 -29.95 25.16
N ARG A 232 -19.10 -29.69 23.92
CA ARG A 232 -19.50 -30.46 22.73
C ARG A 232 -18.50 -31.55 22.32
N GLY A 233 -17.37 -31.63 23.03
CA GLY A 233 -16.25 -32.51 22.70
C GLY A 233 -15.33 -31.94 21.62
N GLN A 234 -14.04 -32.27 21.70
CA GLN A 234 -12.94 -31.74 20.87
C GLN A 234 -13.22 -31.77 19.35
N TRP A 235 -13.99 -32.74 18.89
CA TRP A 235 -14.30 -32.97 17.47
C TRP A 235 -15.56 -32.25 16.96
N GLY A 236 -16.42 -31.73 17.85
CA GLY A 236 -17.72 -31.17 17.46
C GLY A 236 -17.64 -29.77 16.84
N TYR A 237 -16.72 -28.92 17.30
CA TYR A 237 -16.59 -27.53 16.86
C TYR A 237 -15.46 -27.34 15.84
N LEU A 238 -14.25 -27.83 16.13
CA LEU A 238 -13.11 -27.77 15.19
C LEU A 238 -13.25 -28.76 14.02
N GLY A 239 -13.91 -29.90 14.23
CA GLY A 239 -14.13 -30.90 13.17
C GLY A 239 -15.15 -30.48 12.12
N ASN A 240 -16.01 -29.52 12.43
CA ASN A 240 -16.98 -28.90 11.51
C ASN A 240 -16.57 -27.49 11.06
N ALA A 241 -15.48 -26.94 11.61
CA ALA A 241 -14.99 -25.63 11.22
C ALA A 241 -14.46 -25.73 9.80
N THR A 242 -15.08 -24.99 8.89
CA THR A 242 -14.62 -24.94 7.50
C THR A 242 -13.31 -24.16 7.39
N PRO A 243 -12.58 -24.21 6.26
CA PRO A 243 -11.45 -23.30 6.06
C PRO A 243 -11.88 -21.82 6.05
N ALA A 244 -10.94 -20.90 6.31
CA ALA A 244 -11.17 -19.46 6.14
C ALA A 244 -11.42 -19.12 4.67
N SER A 245 -12.61 -18.63 4.36
CA SER A 245 -12.97 -18.23 2.99
C SER A 245 -12.50 -16.79 2.73
N LEU A 246 -11.57 -16.65 1.79
CA LEU A 246 -10.98 -15.34 1.47
C LEU A 246 -12.03 -14.37 0.91
N ASP A 247 -12.95 -14.86 0.07
CA ASP A 247 -14.03 -14.07 -0.50
C ASP A 247 -14.94 -13.46 0.58
N TRP A 248 -15.29 -14.22 1.61
CA TRP A 248 -16.08 -13.72 2.74
C TRP A 248 -15.32 -12.67 3.56
N ILE A 249 -14.04 -12.91 3.82
CA ILE A 249 -13.19 -11.98 4.58
C ILE A 249 -13.08 -10.65 3.83
N LEU A 250 -12.81 -10.68 2.52
CA LEU A 250 -12.70 -9.49 1.70
C LEU A 250 -14.03 -8.72 1.60
N GLN A 251 -15.16 -9.42 1.40
CA GLN A 251 -16.49 -8.79 1.39
C GLN A 251 -16.77 -8.03 2.69
N ASN A 252 -16.50 -8.68 3.82
CA ASN A 252 -16.71 -8.12 5.15
C ASN A 252 -15.75 -6.96 5.45
N ALA A 253 -14.50 -7.07 5.01
CA ALA A 253 -13.52 -5.99 5.11
C ALA A 253 -13.99 -4.75 4.34
N VAL A 254 -14.44 -4.93 3.09
CA VAL A 254 -14.98 -3.83 2.26
C VAL A 254 -16.22 -3.22 2.90
N PHE A 255 -17.13 -4.03 3.44
CA PHE A 255 -18.30 -3.53 4.15
C PHE A 255 -17.92 -2.65 5.35
N ALA A 256 -16.98 -3.11 6.20
CA ALA A 256 -16.51 -2.33 7.33
C ALA A 256 -15.74 -1.07 6.90
N LEU A 257 -14.98 -1.14 5.81
CA LEU A 257 -14.24 -0.02 5.25
C LEU A 257 -15.18 1.09 4.75
N ASN A 258 -16.30 0.70 4.14
CA ASN A 258 -17.35 1.63 3.69
C ASN A 258 -18.09 2.32 4.84
N SER A 259 -17.97 1.81 6.07
CA SER A 259 -18.49 2.49 7.27
C SER A 259 -17.56 3.58 7.82
N LEU A 260 -16.30 3.62 7.36
CA LEU A 260 -15.31 4.64 7.72
C LEU A 260 -15.42 5.88 6.81
N PRO A 261 -14.92 7.05 7.23
CA PRO A 261 -15.02 8.29 6.46
C PRO A 261 -14.49 8.14 5.01
N ALA A 262 -15.28 8.56 4.03
CA ALA A 262 -15.00 8.31 2.61
C ALA A 262 -13.91 9.22 2.01
N ASP A 263 -13.52 10.28 2.69
CA ASP A 263 -12.44 11.21 2.33
C ASP A 263 -11.04 10.66 2.68
N CYS A 264 -10.98 9.54 3.41
CA CYS A 264 -9.74 8.93 3.86
C CYS A 264 -9.22 7.88 2.86
N ALA A 265 -7.90 7.86 2.66
CA ALA A 265 -7.24 6.86 1.82
C ALA A 265 -7.45 5.45 2.39
N PRO A 266 -8.02 4.51 1.61
CA PRO A 266 -8.44 3.21 2.14
C PRO A 266 -7.34 2.16 2.13
N MET A 267 -7.16 1.43 3.22
CA MET A 267 -6.34 0.22 3.23
C MET A 267 -7.02 -0.86 4.06
N MET A 268 -6.73 -2.11 3.75
CA MET A 268 -7.09 -3.25 4.58
C MET A 268 -5.88 -4.12 4.83
N VAL A 269 -5.86 -4.76 5.99
CA VAL A 269 -4.75 -5.57 6.45
C VAL A 269 -5.31 -6.88 6.98
N LEU A 270 -5.01 -7.98 6.31
CA LEU A 270 -5.43 -9.32 6.73
C LEU A 270 -4.29 -9.97 7.49
N VAL A 271 -4.55 -10.41 8.72
CA VAL A 271 -3.57 -11.07 9.59
C VAL A 271 -3.91 -12.54 9.64
N THR A 272 -3.13 -13.37 8.95
CA THR A 272 -3.42 -14.80 8.71
C THR A 272 -2.12 -15.58 8.56
N ASP A 273 -2.16 -16.89 8.80
CA ASP A 273 -1.07 -17.81 8.49
C ASP A 273 -1.01 -18.21 6.99
N GLY A 274 -1.99 -17.76 6.21
CA GLY A 274 -2.10 -18.00 4.77
C GLY A 274 -2.88 -19.26 4.41
N VAL A 275 -3.51 -19.92 5.38
CA VAL A 275 -4.33 -21.10 5.16
C VAL A 275 -5.76 -20.65 4.80
N MET A 276 -5.95 -20.34 3.53
CA MET A 276 -7.20 -19.77 3.01
C MET A 276 -7.80 -20.66 1.92
N ASP A 277 -9.12 -20.64 1.83
CA ASP A 277 -9.90 -21.31 0.80
C ASP A 277 -10.56 -20.29 -0.13
N VAL A 278 -10.58 -20.60 -1.42
CA VAL A 278 -11.25 -19.82 -2.45
C VAL A 278 -12.34 -20.70 -3.04
N ARG A 279 -13.56 -20.55 -2.52
CA ARG A 279 -14.68 -21.43 -2.88
C ARG A 279 -15.24 -21.14 -4.27
N ASP A 280 -15.24 -19.87 -4.66
CA ASP A 280 -15.76 -19.40 -5.94
C ASP A 280 -14.81 -18.36 -6.56
N ALA A 281 -14.10 -18.78 -7.61
CA ALA A 281 -13.18 -17.92 -8.34
C ALA A 281 -13.87 -16.66 -8.91
N TYR A 282 -15.14 -16.75 -9.32
CA TYR A 282 -15.86 -15.60 -9.87
C TYR A 282 -16.18 -14.55 -8.81
N SER A 283 -16.62 -14.98 -7.62
CA SER A 283 -16.87 -14.08 -6.50
C SER A 283 -15.59 -13.37 -6.05
N TYR A 284 -14.48 -14.10 -5.99
CA TYR A 284 -13.16 -13.56 -5.69
C TYR A 284 -12.69 -12.52 -6.73
N ASP A 285 -12.78 -12.81 -8.03
CA ASP A 285 -12.36 -11.90 -9.10
C ASP A 285 -13.15 -10.58 -9.06
N ASN A 286 -14.46 -10.65 -8.82
CA ASN A 286 -15.30 -9.47 -8.69
C ASN A 286 -14.86 -8.58 -7.51
N LEU A 287 -14.48 -9.19 -6.39
CA LEU A 287 -13.96 -8.46 -5.22
C LEU A 287 -12.60 -7.85 -5.50
N LEU A 288 -11.69 -8.59 -6.13
CA LEU A 288 -10.38 -8.06 -6.50
C LEU A 288 -10.52 -6.86 -7.45
N MET A 289 -11.38 -6.97 -8.46
CA MET A 289 -11.72 -5.85 -9.34
C MET A 289 -12.30 -4.65 -8.58
N GLN A 290 -13.12 -4.90 -7.56
CA GLN A 290 -13.67 -3.84 -6.71
C GLN A 290 -12.57 -3.15 -5.91
N LEU A 291 -11.64 -3.89 -5.30
CA LEU A 291 -10.51 -3.33 -4.55
C LEU A 291 -9.67 -2.41 -5.43
N VAL A 292 -9.31 -2.88 -6.64
CA VAL A 292 -8.54 -2.10 -7.62
C VAL A 292 -9.30 -0.84 -8.05
N ARG A 293 -10.59 -0.97 -8.36
CA ARG A 293 -11.42 0.17 -8.82
C ARG A 293 -11.57 1.26 -7.75
N HIS A 294 -11.61 0.89 -6.48
CA HIS A 294 -11.74 1.81 -5.37
C HIS A 294 -10.41 2.21 -4.73
N ASP A 295 -9.27 1.82 -5.33
CA ASP A 295 -7.92 2.11 -4.83
C ASP A 295 -7.71 1.68 -3.36
N ILE A 296 -8.24 0.49 -3.04
CA ILE A 296 -8.12 -0.12 -1.71
C ILE A 296 -6.90 -1.04 -1.72
N GLN A 297 -5.84 -0.63 -1.04
CA GLN A 297 -4.65 -1.47 -0.84
C GLN A 297 -4.97 -2.63 0.12
N CYS A 298 -4.70 -3.86 -0.32
CA CYS A 298 -4.81 -5.05 0.51
C CYS A 298 -3.42 -5.52 0.94
N HIS A 299 -3.13 -5.43 2.23
CA HIS A 299 -1.90 -5.93 2.82
C HIS A 299 -2.16 -7.22 3.59
N PHE A 300 -1.13 -8.06 3.70
CA PHE A 300 -1.19 -9.26 4.52
C PHE A 300 -0.08 -9.22 5.57
N LEU A 301 -0.41 -9.55 6.81
CA LEU A 301 0.56 -9.89 7.83
C LEU A 301 0.58 -11.41 7.92
N ARG A 302 1.60 -12.02 7.32
CA ARG A 302 1.74 -13.47 7.32
C ARG A 302 2.28 -13.92 8.66
N ILE A 303 1.52 -14.76 9.34
CA ILE A 303 1.89 -15.37 10.61
C ILE A 303 2.53 -16.74 10.32
N GLY A 304 3.69 -17.01 10.90
CA GLY A 304 4.38 -18.29 10.66
C GLY A 304 5.19 -18.36 9.38
N GLY A 305 6.00 -19.41 9.28
CA GLY A 305 7.00 -19.61 8.23
C GLY A 305 8.28 -18.85 8.55
N GLY A 306 9.38 -19.56 8.81
CA GLY A 306 10.71 -18.96 8.92
C GLY A 306 11.27 -18.68 7.52
N GLY A 307 10.74 -17.68 6.84
CA GLY A 307 11.20 -17.24 5.51
C GLY A 307 10.28 -17.62 4.34
N GLU A 308 10.66 -17.17 3.14
CA GLU A 308 9.83 -17.25 1.93
C GLU A 308 9.50 -18.68 1.49
N ASP A 309 10.34 -19.66 1.84
CA ASP A 309 10.25 -21.06 1.39
C ASP A 309 9.88 -22.07 2.50
N GLU A 310 9.69 -21.62 3.75
CA GLU A 310 9.26 -22.52 4.83
C GLU A 310 7.75 -22.70 4.81
N LEU A 311 7.33 -23.91 4.39
CA LEU A 311 5.96 -24.38 4.49
C LEU A 311 5.71 -24.90 5.90
N ASN A 312 5.06 -24.09 6.72
CA ASN A 312 4.53 -24.51 8.01
C ASN A 312 3.20 -25.27 7.82
N ALA A 313 3.29 -26.53 7.40
CA ALA A 313 2.13 -27.39 7.19
C ALA A 313 1.76 -28.18 8.46
N THR A 314 1.26 -27.51 9.49
CA THR A 314 0.80 -28.19 10.72
C THR A 314 -0.57 -28.82 10.48
N PHE A 315 -0.78 -30.08 10.87
CA PHE A 315 -2.07 -30.77 10.79
C PHE A 315 -2.76 -30.78 9.40
N GLY A 316 -2.00 -30.61 8.31
CA GLY A 316 -2.55 -30.55 6.95
C GLY A 316 -3.09 -29.18 6.54
N PHE A 317 -2.90 -28.15 7.38
CA PHE A 317 -3.11 -26.76 6.99
C PHE A 317 -1.99 -26.32 6.07
N VAL A 318 -2.28 -26.18 4.77
CA VAL A 318 -1.28 -25.78 3.77
C VAL A 318 -1.47 -24.29 3.47
N PRO A 319 -0.50 -23.42 3.80
CA PRO A 319 -0.61 -22.00 3.49
C PRO A 319 -0.39 -21.75 2.00
N ASP A 320 -1.21 -20.88 1.40
CA ASP A 320 -1.06 -20.42 0.02
C ASP A 320 -0.46 -19.00 -0.01
N THR A 321 0.87 -18.94 0.07
CA THR A 321 1.59 -17.66 0.00
C THR A 321 1.51 -16.98 -1.36
N HIS A 322 1.30 -17.75 -2.43
CA HIS A 322 1.22 -17.21 -3.78
C HIS A 322 -0.09 -16.45 -3.98
N LEU A 323 -1.20 -16.98 -3.46
CA LEU A 323 -2.48 -16.29 -3.44
C LEU A 323 -2.39 -14.97 -2.67
N LEU A 324 -1.78 -14.97 -1.47
CA LEU A 324 -1.62 -13.73 -0.68
C LEU A 324 -0.81 -12.67 -1.46
N ARG A 325 0.32 -13.08 -2.05
CA ARG A 325 1.17 -12.19 -2.87
C ARG A 325 0.41 -11.67 -4.08
N PHE A 326 -0.31 -12.54 -4.78
CA PHE A 326 -1.13 -12.16 -5.93
C PHE A 326 -2.18 -11.09 -5.56
N VAL A 327 -2.97 -11.30 -4.50
CA VAL A 327 -3.96 -10.29 -4.06
C VAL A 327 -3.27 -8.97 -3.69
N ALA A 328 -2.17 -9.04 -2.95
CA ALA A 328 -1.44 -7.87 -2.49
C ALA A 328 -0.91 -7.05 -3.68
N GLU A 329 -0.20 -7.69 -4.61
CA GLU A 329 0.43 -7.02 -5.74
C GLU A 329 -0.59 -6.35 -6.66
N TYR A 330 -1.69 -7.04 -6.98
CA TYR A 330 -2.72 -6.49 -7.87
C TYR A 330 -3.50 -5.34 -7.24
N THR A 331 -3.56 -5.28 -5.90
CA THR A 331 -4.19 -4.17 -5.17
C THR A 331 -3.20 -3.08 -4.73
N GLY A 332 -1.91 -3.20 -5.11
CA GLY A 332 -0.87 -2.25 -4.72
C GLY A 332 -0.48 -2.32 -3.23
N GLY A 333 -0.78 -3.43 -2.57
CA GLY A 333 -0.39 -3.74 -1.19
C GLY A 333 0.89 -4.58 -1.11
N THR A 334 1.11 -5.21 0.04
CA THR A 334 2.34 -5.98 0.34
C THR A 334 2.06 -7.06 1.36
N VAL A 335 2.76 -8.20 1.25
CA VAL A 335 2.79 -9.25 2.28
C VAL A 335 3.98 -8.99 3.19
N PHE A 336 3.73 -8.87 4.48
CA PHE A 336 4.75 -8.67 5.50
C PHE A 336 4.89 -9.93 6.34
N ASP A 337 6.10 -10.51 6.32
CA ASP A 337 6.47 -11.56 7.24
C ASP A 337 6.85 -10.96 8.61
N TYR A 338 6.86 -11.81 9.64
CA TYR A 338 7.18 -11.40 11.01
C TYR A 338 8.50 -10.60 11.12
N ALA A 339 9.54 -11.03 10.39
CA ALA A 339 10.84 -10.35 10.38
C ALA A 339 10.74 -8.90 9.83
N ALA A 340 9.97 -8.70 8.76
CA ALA A 340 9.78 -7.38 8.16
C ALA A 340 9.01 -6.43 9.09
N ILE A 341 8.00 -6.94 9.81
CA ILE A 341 7.22 -6.16 10.79
C ILE A 341 8.09 -5.81 12.00
N HIS A 342 8.86 -6.79 12.50
CA HIS A 342 9.78 -6.59 13.62
C HIS A 342 10.86 -5.55 13.27
N GLU A 343 11.44 -5.62 12.08
CA GLU A 343 12.35 -4.60 11.57
C GLU A 343 11.67 -3.24 11.42
N ALA A 344 10.43 -3.19 10.92
CA ALA A 344 9.69 -1.93 10.82
C ALA A 344 9.48 -1.26 12.20
N CYS A 345 9.24 -2.06 13.25
CA CYS A 345 9.02 -1.56 14.60
C CYS A 345 10.32 -1.12 15.30
N TYR A 346 11.36 -1.96 15.28
CA TYR A 346 12.59 -1.74 16.06
C TYR A 346 13.82 -1.34 15.25
N GLY A 347 13.76 -1.49 13.93
CA GLY A 347 14.86 -1.16 13.02
C GLY A 347 15.19 0.32 13.01
N THR A 348 16.40 0.65 12.59
CA THR A 348 16.84 2.03 12.46
C THR A 348 16.22 2.68 11.23
N THR A 349 15.57 3.84 11.39
CA THR A 349 14.98 4.62 10.29
C THR A 349 15.99 5.04 9.22
N SER A 350 17.29 4.94 9.52
CA SER A 350 18.38 5.20 8.57
C SER A 350 18.45 4.20 7.39
N ALA A 351 17.71 3.08 7.44
CA ALA A 351 17.68 2.09 6.37
C ALA A 351 16.83 2.53 5.15
N SER A 352 15.94 3.52 5.29
CA SER A 352 15.32 4.13 4.12
C SER A 352 16.34 5.07 3.47
N SER A 353 17.07 4.56 2.47
CA SER A 353 18.07 5.28 1.65
C SER A 353 17.52 6.49 0.87
N ASN A 354 16.31 6.95 1.20
CA ASN A 354 15.58 7.90 0.41
C ASN A 354 15.70 9.30 1.04
N THR A 355 16.47 10.18 0.40
CA THR A 355 16.72 11.55 0.89
C THR A 355 15.44 12.36 1.04
N VAL A 356 14.37 11.95 0.34
CA VAL A 356 13.09 12.66 0.26
C VAL A 356 12.16 12.34 1.42
N LYS A 357 12.27 11.13 1.99
CA LYS A 357 11.37 10.63 3.03
C LYS A 357 12.11 9.75 4.02
N LYS A 358 11.78 9.90 5.30
CA LYS A 358 12.26 9.02 6.36
C LYS A 358 11.08 8.20 6.85
N MET A 359 10.92 7.01 6.25
CA MET A 359 9.82 6.08 6.50
C MET A 359 10.36 4.66 6.47
N MET A 360 9.87 3.79 7.37
CA MET A 360 10.18 2.36 7.29
C MET A 360 9.47 1.72 6.08
N GLY A 361 9.94 0.55 5.61
CA GLY A 361 9.34 -0.13 4.46
C GLY A 361 7.83 -0.39 4.60
N LEU A 362 7.37 -0.72 5.81
CA LEU A 362 5.95 -0.89 6.13
C LEU A 362 5.16 0.42 6.00
N GLN A 363 5.71 1.53 6.50
CA GLN A 363 5.09 2.86 6.39
C GLN A 363 5.05 3.32 4.92
N ASP A 364 6.12 3.08 4.15
CA ASP A 364 6.19 3.36 2.71
C ASP A 364 5.08 2.61 1.96
N ALA A 365 4.87 1.33 2.26
CA ALA A 365 3.83 0.51 1.65
C ALA A 365 2.41 0.94 2.04
N CYS A 366 2.14 1.26 3.31
CA CYS A 366 0.80 1.61 3.78
C CYS A 366 0.39 3.05 3.47
N PHE A 367 1.32 4.01 3.46
CA PHE A 367 0.98 5.43 3.34
C PHE A 367 1.20 5.99 1.93
N LEU A 368 2.09 5.42 1.12
CA LEU A 368 2.31 5.93 -0.24
C LEU A 368 1.43 5.22 -1.27
N ARG A 369 0.78 6.03 -2.09
CA ARG A 369 0.19 5.58 -3.36
C ARG A 369 1.18 5.80 -4.47
N LYS A 370 1.77 4.73 -4.98
CA LYS A 370 2.77 4.78 -6.07
C LYS A 370 2.04 4.76 -7.41
N SER A 371 2.49 5.57 -8.36
CA SER A 371 1.99 5.53 -9.75
C SER A 371 2.41 4.22 -10.42
N SER A 372 1.59 3.64 -11.32
CA SER A 372 1.99 2.45 -12.10
C SER A 372 2.88 2.75 -13.31
N VAL A 373 3.04 4.02 -13.71
CA VAL A 373 3.77 4.43 -14.94
C VAL A 373 5.30 4.33 -14.79
N HIS A 374 5.79 3.39 -14.01
CA HIS A 374 7.22 3.16 -13.94
C HIS A 374 7.62 2.41 -15.22
N ALA A 375 8.66 2.87 -15.92
CA ALA A 375 9.22 2.09 -17.00
C ALA A 375 9.63 0.73 -16.43
N ASN A 376 9.01 -0.34 -16.94
CA ASN A 376 9.33 -1.73 -16.63
C ASN A 376 10.81 -2.01 -16.95
N SER A 377 11.73 -1.69 -16.03
CA SER A 377 13.12 -2.13 -16.09
C SER A 377 13.27 -3.56 -15.54
N ALA A 378 12.26 -4.07 -14.83
CA ALA A 378 12.14 -5.48 -14.49
C ALA A 378 10.79 -6.03 -14.98
N PRO A 379 10.76 -7.13 -15.75
CA PRO A 379 9.52 -7.82 -16.05
C PRO A 379 8.88 -8.31 -14.74
N VAL A 380 7.63 -7.93 -14.49
CA VAL A 380 6.84 -8.32 -13.29
C VAL A 380 6.70 -9.85 -13.17
N VAL A 381 6.85 -10.58 -14.27
CA VAL A 381 6.86 -12.04 -14.30
C VAL A 381 7.95 -12.49 -15.25
N LYS A 382 8.98 -13.17 -14.74
CA LYS A 382 9.82 -14.01 -15.60
C LYS A 382 9.04 -15.31 -15.81
N LEU A 383 8.60 -15.56 -17.03
CA LEU A 383 7.90 -16.80 -17.43
C LEU A 383 8.62 -18.09 -16.97
N ASN A 384 9.92 -18.03 -16.70
CA ASN A 384 10.72 -19.16 -16.22
C ASN A 384 10.59 -19.45 -14.70
N GLU A 385 9.94 -18.57 -13.93
CA GLU A 385 9.72 -18.72 -12.48
C GLU A 385 8.29 -19.20 -12.15
N MET A 386 7.45 -19.42 -13.17
CA MET A 386 6.16 -20.08 -13.00
C MET A 386 6.34 -21.60 -12.95
N ASP A 387 6.58 -22.13 -11.75
CA ASP A 387 6.46 -23.58 -11.48
C ASP A 387 4.98 -24.00 -11.51
N SER A 388 4.39 -24.02 -12.70
CA SER A 388 3.06 -24.60 -12.92
C SER A 388 3.19 -26.13 -12.89
N THR A 389 2.91 -26.74 -11.74
CA THR A 389 2.87 -28.21 -11.58
C THR A 389 1.60 -28.87 -12.11
N SER A 390 0.94 -28.30 -13.14
CA SER A 390 -0.17 -28.96 -13.83
C SER A 390 -0.04 -28.81 -15.35
N PHE A 391 0.95 -29.49 -15.92
CA PHE A 391 1.07 -29.67 -17.37
C PHE A 391 0.25 -30.88 -17.82
N ASP A 392 -1.07 -30.73 -17.99
CA ASP A 392 -1.84 -31.62 -18.87
C ASP A 392 -2.02 -30.91 -20.22
N GLY A 393 -1.35 -31.40 -21.26
CA GLY A 393 -1.23 -30.79 -22.59
C GLY A 393 -2.55 -30.72 -23.41
N ARG A 394 -3.70 -30.85 -22.77
CA ARG A 394 -5.03 -30.87 -23.40
C ARG A 394 -5.87 -29.62 -23.19
N THR A 395 -5.46 -28.69 -22.32
CA THR A 395 -6.19 -27.43 -22.03
C THR A 395 -5.54 -26.18 -22.63
N LEU A 396 -4.66 -26.32 -23.61
CA LEU A 396 -4.23 -25.17 -24.42
C LEU A 396 -5.36 -24.75 -25.35
N LEU A 397 -6.18 -23.78 -24.91
CA LEU A 397 -6.85 -22.89 -25.84
C LEU A 397 -5.75 -22.11 -26.59
N PRO A 398 -5.60 -22.28 -27.91
CA PRO A 398 -4.63 -21.48 -28.65
C PRO A 398 -5.10 -20.02 -28.62
N LEU A 399 -4.41 -19.18 -27.87
CA LEU A 399 -4.46 -17.73 -28.02
C LEU A 399 -3.95 -17.41 -29.44
N ARG A 400 -4.86 -17.39 -30.41
CA ARG A 400 -4.56 -16.84 -31.73
C ARG A 400 -4.38 -15.33 -31.56
N PRO A 401 -3.28 -14.73 -32.05
CA PRO A 401 -3.14 -13.28 -32.05
C PRO A 401 -4.24 -12.66 -32.92
N TYR A 402 -4.97 -11.70 -32.35
CA TYR A 402 -5.89 -10.84 -33.08
C TYR A 402 -5.09 -10.07 -34.15
N LEU A 403 -5.23 -10.46 -35.42
CA LEU A 403 -4.87 -9.63 -36.55
C LEU A 403 -5.93 -8.51 -36.68
N PRO A 404 -5.54 -7.23 -36.78
CA PRO A 404 -6.49 -6.18 -37.12
C PRO A 404 -6.98 -6.42 -38.56
N MET A 405 -8.30 -6.46 -38.74
CA MET A 405 -8.92 -6.45 -40.07
C MET A 405 -8.46 -5.19 -40.81
N GLN A 406 -7.69 -5.38 -41.88
CA GLN A 406 -7.54 -4.37 -42.93
C GLN A 406 -8.85 -4.34 -43.74
N LEU A 407 -9.39 -3.13 -43.90
CA LEU A 407 -10.47 -2.79 -44.82
C LEU A 407 -10.07 -3.04 -46.28
#